data_AF-A0A3C0J4B5-F1
#
_entry.id   AF-A0A3C0J4B5-F1
#
_cell.length_a   1.000
_cell.length_b   1.000
_cell.length_c   1.000
_cell.angle_alpha   90.00
_cell.angle_beta   90.00
_cell.angle_gamma   90.00
#
_symmetry.space_group_name_H-M   'P 1'
#
loop_
_entity.id
_entity.type
_entity.pdbx_description
1 polymer ?
#
loop_
_entity_poly.entity_id
_entity_poly.type
_entity_poly.pdbx_seq_one_letter_code
_entity_poly.pdbx_strand_id
1 'polypeptide(L)'
;MKKRILFAVLAMVLVLCGCSMKKAYKKAAPPDMDITEDDTTGNPVKEPEIPGNKADWTILMYVCGSDLESEDGFATDNFNEIKKIDFPDNINLVVEAGGTKKWHNGLDDNKLTRMVCKGSILWK
;
A
#
# COMPACT_ATOMS: atom_id res chain seq x y z
N MET A 1 -13.43 29.85 -41.39
CA MET A 1 -13.85 28.61 -40.70
C MET A 1 -12.70 27.90 -39.96
N LYS A 2 -11.50 27.78 -40.54
CA LYS A 2 -10.31 27.17 -39.91
C LYS A 2 -9.90 27.79 -38.55
N LYS A 3 -9.97 29.13 -38.41
CA LYS A 3 -9.64 29.82 -37.14
C LYS A 3 -10.63 29.51 -36.01
N ARG A 4 -11.93 29.32 -36.32
CA ARG A 4 -12.97 28.98 -35.34
C ARG A 4 -12.84 27.53 -34.85
N ILE A 5 -12.40 26.63 -35.73
CA ILE A 5 -12.08 25.23 -35.39
C ILE A 5 -10.82 25.15 -34.53
N LEU A 6 -9.80 25.98 -34.81
CA LEU A 6 -8.57 26.02 -34.01
C LEU A 6 -8.82 26.50 -32.56
N PHE A 7 -9.69 27.49 -32.37
CA PHE A 7 -10.10 27.94 -31.02
C PHE A 7 -10.89 26.87 -30.26
N ALA A 8 -11.74 26.09 -30.94
CA ALA A 8 -12.50 25.01 -30.32
C ALA A 8 -11.59 23.85 -29.87
N VAL A 9 -10.58 23.49 -30.67
CA VAL A 9 -9.62 22.44 -30.31
C VAL A 9 -8.69 22.89 -29.17
N LEU A 10 -8.23 24.16 -29.17
CA LEU A 10 -7.38 24.69 -28.10
C LEU A 10 -8.14 24.79 -26.76
N ALA A 11 -9.43 25.14 -26.80
CA ALA A 11 -10.29 25.17 -25.60
C ALA A 11 -10.55 23.77 -25.03
N MET A 12 -10.65 22.74 -25.88
CA MET A 12 -10.88 21.35 -25.45
C MET A 12 -9.65 20.74 -24.77
N VAL A 13 -8.43 21.14 -25.16
CA VAL A 13 -7.17 20.70 -24.53
C VAL A 13 -6.95 21.32 -23.15
N LEU A 14 -7.46 22.54 -22.90
CA LEU A 14 -7.40 23.19 -21.59
C LEU A 14 -8.38 22.58 -20.57
N VAL A 15 -9.39 21.83 -21.01
CA VAL A 15 -10.37 21.15 -20.15
C VAL A 15 -9.83 19.81 -19.61
N LEU A 16 -8.82 19.23 -20.25
CA LEU A 16 -8.22 17.95 -19.83
C LEU A 16 -7.05 18.11 -18.84
N CYS A 17 -6.66 19.34 -18.51
CA CYS A 17 -5.64 19.64 -17.49
C CYS A 17 -6.29 20.25 -16.23
N GLY A 18 -7.27 19.55 -15.67
CA GLY A 18 -7.83 19.83 -14.35
C GLY A 18 -7.05 19.08 -13.26
N CYS A 19 -5.89 19.61 -12.86
CA CYS A 19 -5.17 19.09 -11.70
C CYS A 19 -5.86 19.41 -10.37
N SER A 20 -5.95 18.38 -9.53
CA SER A 20 -5.86 18.45 -8.06
C SER A 20 -7.00 19.18 -7.32
N MET A 21 -8.09 18.44 -7.07
CA MET A 21 -8.89 18.70 -5.88
C MET A 21 -8.12 18.15 -4.68
N LYS A 22 -7.48 19.06 -3.94
CA LYS A 22 -6.99 18.82 -2.58
C LYS A 22 -8.18 18.30 -1.76
N LYS A 23 -8.24 16.99 -1.52
CA LYS A 23 -9.08 16.47 -0.44
C LYS A 23 -8.49 17.06 0.83
N ALA A 24 -9.20 18.01 1.41
CA ALA A 24 -8.97 18.43 2.79
C ALA A 24 -9.21 17.19 3.66
N TYR A 25 -8.13 16.48 3.97
CA TYR A 25 -8.15 15.42 4.96
C TYR A 25 -8.50 16.11 6.28
N LYS A 26 -9.74 15.96 6.74
CA LYS A 26 -10.05 16.30 8.12
C LYS A 26 -9.23 15.33 8.96
N LYS A 27 -8.24 15.85 9.66
CA LYS A 27 -7.51 15.13 10.71
C LYS A 27 -8.56 14.63 11.69
N ALA A 28 -8.92 13.36 11.62
CA ALA A 28 -9.66 12.71 12.69
C ALA A 28 -8.75 12.80 13.93
N ALA A 29 -9.30 13.24 15.06
CA ALA A 29 -8.60 13.13 16.32
C ALA A 29 -8.24 11.64 16.52
N PRO A 30 -7.01 11.32 16.96
CA PRO A 30 -6.70 9.95 17.34
C PRO A 30 -7.69 9.51 18.42
N PRO A 31 -8.19 8.27 18.37
CA PRO A 31 -8.92 7.73 19.52
C PRO A 31 -8.00 7.83 20.73
N ASP A 32 -8.56 8.32 21.85
CA ASP A 32 -7.89 8.35 23.16
C ASP A 32 -7.57 6.90 23.53
N MET A 33 -6.37 6.45 23.18
CA MET A 33 -5.83 5.18 23.63
C MET A 33 -5.15 5.48 24.96
N ASP A 34 -5.93 5.31 26.03
CA ASP A 34 -5.45 5.34 27.40
C ASP A 34 -4.45 4.19 27.58
N ILE A 35 -3.16 4.51 27.49
CA ILE A 35 -2.10 3.61 27.93
C ILE A 35 -1.99 3.87 29.42
N THR A 36 -2.63 3.02 30.22
CA THR A 36 -2.38 2.98 31.65
C THR A 36 -0.91 2.60 31.85
N GLU A 37 -0.11 3.56 32.33
CA GLU A 37 1.23 3.28 32.82
C GLU A 37 1.10 2.37 34.05
N ASP A 38 1.44 1.08 33.90
CA ASP A 38 1.70 0.18 35.02
C ASP A 38 3.07 0.57 35.61
N ASP A 39 3.01 1.46 36.61
CA ASP A 39 4.11 1.69 37.54
C ASP A 39 4.31 0.45 38.40
N THR A 40 5.17 -0.44 37.91
CA THR A 40 5.88 -1.39 38.77
C THR A 40 7.39 -1.18 38.61
N THR A 41 7.88 -0.15 39.31
CA THR A 41 9.10 -0.17 40.13
C THR A 41 10.09 -1.34 39.92
N GLY A 42 11.28 -1.01 39.40
CA GLY A 42 12.54 -1.46 39.98
C GLY A 42 13.06 -2.86 39.64
N ASN A 43 13.48 -3.09 38.40
CA ASN A 43 14.61 -3.97 38.05
C ASN A 43 15.05 -3.65 36.60
N PRO A 44 16.35 -3.61 36.24
CA PRO A 44 16.75 -3.59 34.84
C PRO A 44 16.38 -4.93 34.24
N VAL A 45 15.17 -5.02 33.69
CA VAL A 45 14.75 -6.14 32.84
C VAL A 45 15.73 -6.13 31.68
N LYS A 46 16.64 -7.11 31.64
CA LYS A 46 17.42 -7.37 30.44
C LYS A 46 16.40 -7.56 29.32
N GLU A 47 16.37 -6.59 28.42
CA GLU A 47 15.52 -6.64 27.25
C GLU A 47 15.81 -7.97 26.55
N PRO A 48 14.78 -8.81 26.29
CA PRO A 48 15.02 -10.11 25.69
C PRO A 48 15.79 -9.89 24.39
N GLU A 49 16.95 -10.52 24.28
CA GLU A 49 17.72 -10.51 23.04
C GLU A 49 16.90 -11.27 21.99
N ILE A 50 16.12 -10.53 21.22
CA ILE A 50 15.33 -11.14 20.16
C ILE A 50 16.35 -11.53 19.08
N PRO A 51 16.44 -12.84 18.73
CA PRO A 51 17.55 -13.37 17.95
C PRO A 51 17.81 -12.54 16.70
N GLY A 52 19.09 -12.23 16.48
CA GLY A 52 19.65 -11.24 15.56
C GLY A 52 19.45 -11.52 14.07
N ASN A 53 18.20 -11.63 13.65
CA ASN A 53 17.79 -11.58 12.25
C ASN A 53 16.46 -10.84 12.10
N LYS A 54 16.31 -9.73 12.84
CA LYS A 54 15.12 -8.86 12.79
C LYS A 54 15.39 -7.81 11.74
N ALA A 55 14.56 -7.78 10.71
CA ALA A 55 14.50 -6.63 9.82
C ALA A 55 14.33 -5.35 10.66
N ASP A 56 15.06 -4.30 10.30
CA ASP A 56 14.94 -2.97 10.93
C ASP A 56 13.52 -2.43 10.77
N TRP A 57 12.89 -2.75 9.62
CA TRP A 57 11.53 -2.31 9.29
C TRP A 57 10.67 -3.47 8.82
N THR A 58 9.43 -3.49 9.30
CA THR A 58 8.36 -4.32 8.73
C THR A 58 7.22 -3.42 8.28
N ILE A 59 6.90 -3.47 7.00
CA ILE A 59 5.87 -2.65 6.37
C ILE A 59 4.68 -3.57 6.07
N LEU A 60 3.50 -3.21 6.56
CA LEU A 60 2.25 -3.84 6.15
C LEU A 60 1.60 -3.00 5.03
N MET A 61 1.44 -3.60 3.86
CA MET A 61 0.64 -3.06 2.78
C MET A 61 -0.68 -3.83 2.68
N TYR A 62 -1.75 -3.24 3.20
CA TYR A 62 -3.10 -3.78 3.02
C TYR A 62 -3.68 -3.25 1.70
N VAL A 63 -4.09 -4.16 0.81
CA VAL A 63 -4.59 -3.84 -0.53
C VAL A 63 -6.03 -4.31 -0.64
N CYS A 64 -6.95 -3.35 -0.76
CA CYS A 64 -8.30 -3.59 -1.23
C CYS A 64 -8.32 -3.46 -2.75
N GLY A 65 -8.47 -4.57 -3.47
CA GLY A 65 -8.36 -4.58 -4.94
C GLY A 65 -9.44 -3.76 -5.64
N SER A 66 -10.67 -3.74 -5.10
CA SER A 66 -11.83 -3.03 -5.68
C SER A 66 -12.09 -3.33 -7.17
N ASP A 67 -12.86 -2.47 -7.82
CA ASP A 67 -13.00 -2.37 -9.27
C ASP A 67 -11.68 -2.08 -10.00
N LEU A 68 -10.78 -1.28 -9.41
CA LEU A 68 -9.46 -0.98 -9.98
C LEU A 68 -8.65 -2.25 -10.30
N GLU A 69 -8.77 -3.28 -9.47
CA GLU A 69 -8.19 -4.60 -9.76
C GLU A 69 -9.09 -5.43 -10.67
N SER A 70 -10.40 -5.51 -10.45
CA SER A 70 -11.24 -6.43 -11.24
C SER A 70 -11.46 -5.99 -12.69
N GLU A 71 -11.37 -4.70 -12.97
CA GLU A 71 -11.59 -4.13 -14.30
C GLU A 71 -10.26 -3.89 -15.02
N ASP A 72 -9.30 -3.24 -14.36
CA ASP A 72 -8.06 -2.77 -15.00
C ASP A 72 -6.77 -3.46 -14.51
N GLY A 73 -6.83 -4.25 -13.44
CA GLY A 73 -5.67 -5.01 -12.93
C GLY A 73 -4.57 -4.17 -12.27
N PHE A 74 -4.88 -2.96 -11.78
CA PHE A 74 -3.85 -2.04 -11.28
C PHE A 74 -3.10 -2.55 -10.05
N ALA A 75 -3.75 -3.29 -9.15
CA ALA A 75 -3.07 -3.86 -7.99
C ALA A 75 -2.11 -4.98 -8.43
N THR A 76 -2.53 -5.80 -9.41
CA THR A 76 -1.66 -6.79 -10.06
C THR A 76 -0.43 -6.14 -10.69
N ASP A 77 -0.57 -5.03 -11.39
CA ASP A 77 0.56 -4.29 -11.97
C ASP A 77 1.51 -3.77 -10.87
N ASN A 78 0.98 -3.22 -9.78
CA ASN A 78 1.80 -2.80 -8.65
C ASN A 78 2.55 -3.99 -8.01
N PHE A 79 1.91 -5.14 -7.86
CA PHE A 79 2.58 -6.35 -7.38
C PHE A 79 3.67 -6.83 -8.34
N ASN A 80 3.47 -6.68 -9.65
CA ASN A 80 4.49 -7.03 -10.64
C ASN A 80 5.69 -6.08 -10.59
N GLU A 81 5.51 -4.81 -10.25
CA GLU A 81 6.65 -3.91 -9.97
C GLU A 81 7.36 -4.28 -8.67
N ILE A 82 6.62 -4.61 -7.60
CA ILE A 82 7.20 -5.05 -6.33
C ILE A 82 8.03 -6.33 -6.50
N LYS A 83 7.58 -7.27 -7.36
CA LYS A 83 8.33 -8.50 -7.71
C LYS A 83 9.71 -8.25 -8.32
N LYS A 84 9.95 -7.08 -8.90
CA LYS A 84 11.24 -6.75 -9.52
C LYS A 84 12.26 -6.19 -8.54
N ILE A 85 11.85 -5.91 -7.30
CA ILE A 85 12.71 -5.35 -6.26
C ILE A 85 13.54 -6.48 -5.65
N ASP A 86 14.86 -6.28 -5.57
CA ASP A 86 15.74 -7.06 -4.69
C ASP A 86 15.65 -6.46 -3.29
N PHE A 87 14.89 -7.11 -2.41
CA PHE A 87 14.64 -6.59 -1.07
C PHE A 87 15.91 -6.73 -0.22
N PRO A 88 16.37 -5.65 0.46
CA PRO A 88 17.47 -5.78 1.39
C PRO A 88 17.04 -6.60 2.61
N ASP A 89 17.99 -7.30 3.24
CA ASP A 89 17.72 -8.20 4.38
C ASP A 89 17.15 -7.49 5.61
N ASN A 90 17.31 -6.17 5.70
CA ASN A 90 16.82 -5.36 6.80
C ASN A 90 15.39 -4.82 6.61
N ILE A 91 14.67 -5.22 5.55
CA ILE A 91 13.28 -4.83 5.30
C ILE A 91 12.40 -6.06 5.07
N ASN A 92 11.28 -6.13 5.79
CA ASN A 92 10.18 -7.03 5.49
C ASN A 92 9.00 -6.24 4.89
N LEU A 93 8.50 -6.67 3.73
CA LEU A 93 7.19 -6.24 3.25
C LEU A 93 6.17 -7.37 3.43
N VAL A 94 5.11 -7.11 4.17
CA VAL A 94 3.94 -7.99 4.30
C VAL A 94 2.81 -7.36 3.51
N VAL A 95 2.27 -8.09 2.54
CA VAL A 95 1.13 -7.66 1.75
C VAL A 95 -0.08 -8.49 2.14
N GLU A 96 -1.20 -7.84 2.40
CA GLU A 96 -2.48 -8.49 2.67
C GLU A 96 -3.49 -8.01 1.64
N ALA A 97 -3.92 -8.90 0.75
CA ALA A 97 -4.67 -8.57 -0.46
C ALA A 97 -6.02 -9.28 -0.50
N GLY A 98 -7.09 -8.53 -0.76
CA GLY A 98 -8.45 -9.03 -0.96
C GLY A 98 -9.41 -7.96 -1.46
N GLY A 99 -10.72 -8.22 -1.43
CA GLY A 99 -11.74 -7.19 -1.67
C GLY A 99 -11.93 -6.77 -3.13
N THR A 100 -11.69 -7.68 -4.06
CA THR A 100 -12.02 -7.50 -5.48
C THR A 100 -12.83 -8.70 -5.99
N LYS A 101 -13.56 -8.52 -7.10
CA LYS A 101 -14.34 -9.59 -7.74
C LYS A 101 -13.47 -10.56 -8.55
N LYS A 102 -12.26 -10.16 -8.90
CA LYS A 102 -11.34 -10.94 -9.72
C LYS A 102 -9.94 -10.37 -9.60
N TRP A 103 -8.96 -11.24 -9.38
CA TRP A 103 -7.55 -10.88 -9.48
C TRP A 103 -6.99 -11.24 -10.85
N HIS A 104 -6.14 -10.38 -11.41
CA HIS A 104 -5.46 -10.60 -12.69
C HIS A 104 -4.18 -11.43 -12.57
N ASN A 105 -3.68 -11.62 -11.35
CA ASN A 105 -2.47 -12.41 -11.04
C ASN A 105 -2.77 -13.84 -10.52
N GLY A 106 -4.02 -14.27 -10.55
CA GLY A 106 -4.43 -15.62 -10.12
C GLY A 106 -4.62 -15.80 -8.62
N LEU A 107 -4.61 -14.73 -7.83
CA LEU A 107 -5.06 -14.79 -6.44
C LEU A 107 -6.55 -15.18 -6.36
N ASP A 108 -6.91 -15.90 -5.29
CA ASP A 108 -8.28 -16.31 -5.02
C ASP A 108 -9.11 -15.09 -4.58
N ASP A 109 -10.14 -14.76 -5.36
CA ASP A 109 -11.05 -13.63 -5.14
C ASP A 109 -11.96 -13.81 -3.92
N ASN A 110 -12.09 -15.04 -3.41
CA ASN A 110 -12.91 -15.37 -2.24
C ASN A 110 -12.08 -15.49 -0.95
N LYS A 111 -10.78 -15.18 -1.00
CA LYS A 111 -9.89 -15.26 0.17
C LYS A 111 -9.07 -14.00 0.35
N LEU A 112 -8.78 -13.69 1.60
CA LEU A 112 -7.71 -12.77 1.95
C LEU A 112 -6.39 -13.51 1.82
N THR A 113 -5.49 -13.02 0.98
CA THR A 113 -4.17 -13.63 0.77
C THR A 113 -3.10 -12.79 1.42
N ARG A 114 -2.21 -13.43 2.18
CA ARG A 114 -1.01 -12.81 2.72
C ARG A 114 0.20 -13.24 1.92
N MET A 115 1.06 -12.27 1.60
CA MET A 115 2.32 -12.47 0.89
C MET A 115 3.43 -11.79 1.69
N VAL A 116 4.62 -12.37 1.71
CA VAL A 116 5.77 -11.83 2.44
C VAL A 116 6.97 -11.75 1.51
N CYS A 117 7.56 -10.56 1.40
CA CYS A 117 8.78 -10.32 0.63
C CYS A 117 9.94 -10.08 1.60
N LYS A 118 10.99 -10.92 1.51
CA LYS A 118 12.21 -10.85 2.32
C LYS A 118 13.41 -11.34 1.52
N GLY A 119 14.51 -10.59 1.53
CA GLY A 119 15.70 -10.91 0.76
C GLY A 119 15.39 -11.19 -0.71
N SER A 120 16.24 -11.99 -1.37
CA SER A 120 16.03 -12.44 -2.76
C SER A 120 14.98 -13.57 -2.89
N ILE A 121 14.30 -13.96 -1.80
CA ILE A 121 13.32 -15.05 -1.80
C ILE A 121 11.91 -14.46 -1.92
N LEU A 122 11.32 -14.72 -3.07
CA LEU A 122 9.99 -14.30 -3.46
C LEU A 122 9.02 -15.49 -3.28
N TRP A 123 7.93 -15.27 -2.52
CA TRP A 123 6.71 -16.09 -2.41
C TRP A 123 6.75 -17.32 -1.47
N LYS A 124 6.12 -17.19 -0.29
CA LYS A 124 5.61 -18.31 0.51
C LYS A 124 4.31 -17.93 1.19
#